data_AF-A0A398CPZ2-F1
#
_entry.id   AF-A0A398CPZ2-F1
#
_cell.length_a   1.000
_cell.length_b   1.000
_cell.length_c   1.000
_cell.angle_alpha   90.00
_cell.angle_beta   90.00
_cell.angle_gamma   90.00
#
_symmetry.space_group_name_H-M   'P 1'
#
loop_
_entity.id
_entity.type
_entity.pdbx_description
1 polymer ?
#
loop_
_entity_poly.entity_id
_entity_poly.type
_entity_poly.pdbx_seq_one_letter_code
_entity_poly.pdbx_strand_id
1 'polypeptide(L)'
;MVNYGLTPASYSNDLKVGDPLKTNHLANVIAGGMKRINPEALNKNENSIRSLYVKSNDTLLTRDQAAKYLITAFSNEKSGANDWDSALRLKLIDKTTHDKIAKERTLTKAEGYAIAAGLLSKFVIQH
;
A
#
# COMPACT_ATOMS: atom_id res chain seq x y z
N MET A 1 -4.26 -30.18 34.91
CA MET A 1 -4.43 -28.73 35.16
C MET A 1 -3.05 -28.13 35.28
N VAL A 2 -2.65 -27.30 34.32
CA VAL A 2 -1.46 -26.44 34.45
C VAL A 2 -1.93 -25.04 34.11
N ASN A 3 -1.98 -24.22 35.15
CA ASN A 3 -2.34 -22.82 35.11
C ASN A 3 -1.10 -22.04 34.64
N TYR A 4 -0.91 -21.91 33.33
CA TYR A 4 -0.02 -20.89 32.80
C TYR A 4 -0.83 -19.61 32.66
N GLY A 5 -0.71 -18.76 33.69
CA GLY A 5 -1.00 -17.33 33.64
C GLY A 5 -0.08 -16.63 32.65
N LEU A 6 -0.21 -17.00 31.38
CA LEU A 6 0.23 -16.23 30.23
C LEU A 6 -1.07 -15.87 29.53
N THR A 7 -1.70 -14.79 30.00
CA THR A 7 -2.31 -13.88 29.05
C THR A 7 -1.30 -13.77 27.90
N PRO A 8 -1.60 -14.22 26.66
CA PRO A 8 -0.97 -13.56 25.54
C PRO A 8 -1.51 -12.15 25.73
N ALA A 9 -0.67 -11.29 26.31
CA ALA A 9 -0.82 -9.87 26.20
C ALA A 9 -1.18 -9.71 24.73
N SER A 10 -2.45 -9.38 24.49
CA SER A 10 -2.87 -8.89 23.22
C SER A 10 -1.82 -7.85 22.93
N TYR A 11 -0.90 -8.17 22.02
CA TYR A 11 -0.39 -7.17 21.12
C TYR A 11 -1.69 -6.65 20.53
N SER A 12 -2.29 -5.67 21.20
CA SER A 12 -3.25 -4.78 20.63
C SER A 12 -2.45 -4.21 19.49
N ASN A 13 -2.54 -4.89 18.35
CA ASN A 13 -1.78 -4.57 17.18
C ASN A 13 -2.38 -3.25 16.73
N ASP A 14 -1.85 -2.14 17.27
CA ASP A 14 -2.37 -0.78 17.09
C ASP A 14 -2.26 -0.34 15.62
N LEU A 15 -1.63 -1.18 14.79
CA LEU A 15 -1.72 -1.12 13.34
C LEU A 15 -3.17 -1.27 12.84
N LYS A 16 -4.09 -1.78 13.67
CA LYS A 16 -5.51 -2.02 13.38
C LYS A 16 -5.69 -2.64 12.00
N VAL A 17 -4.92 -3.70 11.73
CA VAL A 17 -4.69 -4.26 10.39
C VAL A 17 -5.98 -4.68 9.66
N GLY A 18 -7.04 -4.99 10.40
CA GLY A 18 -8.35 -5.33 9.85
C GLY A 18 -9.23 -4.12 9.49
N ASP A 19 -8.86 -2.92 9.91
CA ASP A 19 -9.63 -1.71 9.57
C ASP A 19 -9.59 -1.45 8.07
N PRO A 20 -10.63 -0.79 7.52
CA PRO A 20 -10.59 -0.25 6.17
C PRO A 20 -9.37 0.64 5.93
N LEU A 21 -8.73 0.44 4.78
CA LEU A 21 -7.62 1.24 4.32
C LEU A 21 -8.14 2.58 3.81
N LYS A 22 -7.48 3.66 4.25
CA LYS A 22 -7.73 5.02 3.77
C LYS A 22 -6.59 5.48 2.88
N THR A 23 -6.87 6.38 1.93
CA THR A 23 -5.86 6.86 0.98
C THR A 23 -4.67 7.54 1.67
N ASN A 24 -4.91 8.38 2.67
CA ASN A 24 -3.87 9.05 3.45
C ASN A 24 -2.96 8.05 4.17
N HIS A 25 -3.51 6.95 4.69
CA HIS A 25 -2.76 5.90 5.35
C HIS A 25 -1.80 5.23 4.39
N LEU A 26 -2.28 4.84 3.20
CA LEU A 26 -1.43 4.26 2.16
C LEU A 26 -0.32 5.22 1.74
N ALA A 27 -0.65 6.50 1.50
CA ALA A 27 0.33 7.51 1.13
C ALA A 27 1.39 7.72 2.22
N ASN A 28 0.99 7.75 3.50
CA ASN A 28 1.90 7.83 4.65
C ASN A 28 2.86 6.65 4.72
N VAL A 29 2.36 5.43 4.51
CA VAL A 29 3.18 4.21 4.52
C VAL A 29 4.19 4.24 3.38
N ILE A 30 3.77 4.61 2.16
CA ILE A 30 4.66 4.71 1.00
C ILE A 30 5.72 5.80 1.21
N ALA A 31 5.31 7.01 1.61
CA ALA A 31 6.22 8.13 1.86
C ALA A 31 7.25 7.79 2.95
N GLY A 32 6.78 7.25 4.08
CA GLY A 32 7.63 6.85 5.20
C GLY A 32 8.57 5.70 4.84
N GLY A 33 8.10 4.74 4.04
CA GLY A 33 8.91 3.64 3.52
C GLY A 33 10.00 4.13 2.57
N MET A 34 9.63 4.92 1.55
CA MET A 34 10.59 5.49 0.59
C MET A 34 11.63 6.36 1.28
N LYS A 35 11.23 7.20 2.25
CA LYS A 35 12.16 8.02 3.05
C LYS A 35 13.27 7.19 3.69
N ARG A 36 12.96 5.95 4.12
CA ARG A 36 13.91 5.08 4.81
C ARG A 36 14.81 4.30 3.85
N ILE A 37 14.26 3.81 2.74
CA ILE A 37 14.99 2.92 1.84
C ILE A 37 15.69 3.65 0.68
N ASN A 38 15.15 4.79 0.24
CA ASN A 38 15.63 5.54 -0.91
C ASN A 38 15.09 6.98 -0.87
N PRO A 39 15.75 7.89 -0.11
CA PRO A 39 15.33 9.29 0.00
C PRO A 39 15.26 10.03 -1.34
N GLU A 40 16.12 9.68 -2.30
CA GLU A 40 16.09 10.28 -3.64
C GLU A 40 14.83 9.90 -4.42
N ALA A 41 14.41 8.63 -4.31
CA ALA A 41 13.14 8.19 -4.91
C ALA A 41 11.95 8.91 -4.29
N LEU A 42 11.97 9.18 -2.98
CA LEU A 42 10.94 10.01 -2.35
C LEU A 42 10.92 11.41 -2.97
N ASN A 43 12.06 12.10 -3.05
CA ASN A 43 12.13 13.46 -3.58
C ASN A 43 11.63 13.53 -5.04
N LYS A 44 11.97 12.54 -5.86
CA LYS A 44 11.49 12.45 -7.26
C LYS A 44 9.98 12.22 -7.37
N ASN A 45 9.39 11.50 -6.42
CA ASN A 45 7.97 11.14 -6.43
C ASN A 45 7.13 11.97 -5.44
N GLU A 46 7.71 12.99 -4.80
CA GLU A 46 7.07 13.74 -3.72
C GLU A 46 5.77 14.40 -4.21
N ASN A 47 5.79 15.02 -5.39
CA ASN A 47 4.59 15.64 -5.97
C ASN A 47 3.50 14.62 -6.27
N SER A 48 3.87 13.46 -6.81
CA SER A 48 2.92 12.37 -7.07
C SER A 48 2.29 11.91 -5.76
N ILE A 49 3.10 11.61 -4.75
CA ILE A 49 2.64 11.16 -3.42
C ILE A 49 1.77 12.26 -2.75
N ARG A 50 2.20 13.52 -2.82
CA ARG A 50 1.50 14.67 -2.24
C ARG A 50 0.15 14.93 -2.90
N SER A 51 0.05 14.77 -4.22
CA SER A 51 -1.21 14.92 -4.94
C SER A 51 -2.31 13.98 -4.45
N LEU A 52 -1.90 12.87 -3.85
CA LEU A 52 -2.80 11.84 -3.34
C LEU A 52 -3.34 12.16 -1.95
N TYR A 53 -2.60 12.92 -1.14
CA TYR A 53 -3.12 13.49 0.10
C TYR A 53 -4.18 14.56 -0.17
N VAL A 54 -4.00 15.38 -1.21
CA VAL A 54 -4.88 16.52 -1.50
C VAL A 54 -6.20 16.08 -2.13
N LYS A 55 -6.20 15.04 -2.95
CA LYS A 55 -7.41 14.58 -3.67
C LYS A 55 -8.30 13.63 -2.87
N SER A 56 -7.84 13.11 -1.73
CA SER A 56 -8.54 12.03 -1.03
C SER A 56 -8.77 12.37 0.43
N ASN A 57 -9.89 13.05 0.69
CA ASN A 57 -10.44 13.32 2.02
C ASN A 57 -10.76 12.01 2.76
N ASP A 58 -9.73 11.37 3.33
CA ASP A 58 -9.85 10.21 4.21
C ASP A 58 -10.70 9.04 3.61
N THR A 59 -10.72 8.97 2.28
CA THR A 59 -11.59 8.08 1.52
C THR A 59 -11.11 6.65 1.66
N LEU A 60 -12.05 5.72 1.83
CA LEU A 60 -11.74 4.30 1.83
C LEU A 60 -11.24 3.89 0.45
N LEU A 61 -10.15 3.15 0.40
CA LEU A 61 -9.56 2.65 -0.84
C LEU A 61 -10.12 1.28 -1.19
N THR A 62 -10.61 1.13 -2.40
CA THR A 62 -10.83 -0.17 -3.02
C THR A 62 -9.60 -0.68 -3.75
N ARG A 63 -9.61 -1.95 -4.14
CA ARG A 63 -8.53 -2.60 -4.89
C ARG A 63 -8.24 -1.83 -6.19
N ASP A 64 -9.26 -1.58 -7.00
CA ASP A 64 -9.09 -0.91 -8.29
C ASP A 64 -8.70 0.57 -8.12
N GLN A 65 -9.22 1.24 -7.10
CA GLN A 65 -8.79 2.60 -6.75
C GLN A 65 -7.32 2.66 -6.33
N ALA A 66 -6.84 1.68 -5.55
CA ALA A 66 -5.44 1.58 -5.17
C ALA A 66 -4.54 1.31 -6.37
N ALA A 67 -4.92 0.44 -7.30
CA ALA A 67 -4.14 0.23 -8.51
C ALA A 67 -4.10 1.47 -9.41
N LYS A 68 -5.25 2.12 -9.61
CA LYS A 68 -5.34 3.41 -10.32
C LYS A 68 -4.39 4.44 -9.74
N TYR A 69 -4.37 4.55 -8.41
CA TYR A 69 -3.45 5.41 -7.66
C TYR A 69 -2.00 5.08 -8.01
N LEU A 70 -1.61 3.80 -7.94
CA LEU A 70 -0.22 3.39 -8.10
C LEU A 70 0.25 3.66 -9.53
N ILE A 71 -0.59 3.36 -10.51
CA ILE A 71 -0.32 3.58 -11.94
C ILE A 71 -0.17 5.08 -12.21
N THR A 72 -1.09 5.91 -11.71
CA THR A 72 -1.05 7.36 -11.93
C THR A 72 0.16 8.00 -11.25
N ALA A 73 0.58 7.50 -10.09
CA ALA A 73 1.62 8.11 -9.28
C ALA A 73 3.04 7.64 -9.64
N PHE A 74 3.20 6.38 -10.04
CA PHE A 74 4.50 5.72 -10.18
C PHE A 74 4.74 5.09 -11.56
N SER A 75 3.90 5.42 -12.54
CA SER A 75 4.09 4.99 -13.93
C SER A 75 3.70 6.09 -14.91
N ASN A 76 4.11 5.92 -16.17
CA ASN A 76 3.69 6.79 -17.27
C ASN A 76 2.45 6.25 -18.00
N GLU A 77 1.88 5.14 -17.53
CA GLU A 77 0.70 4.55 -18.15
C GLU A 77 -0.59 5.23 -17.69
N LYS A 78 -1.59 5.25 -18.59
CA LYS A 78 -2.92 5.74 -18.24
C LYS A 78 -3.69 4.66 -17.50
N SER A 79 -4.35 5.04 -16.42
CA SER A 79 -5.34 4.21 -15.73
C SER A 79 -6.50 3.83 -16.66
N GLY A 80 -7.00 2.60 -16.52
CA GLY A 80 -8.08 2.02 -17.31
C GLY A 80 -8.82 0.89 -16.57
N ALA A 81 -9.61 0.10 -17.29
CA ALA A 81 -10.50 -0.91 -16.71
C ALA A 81 -9.76 -2.08 -16.01
N ASN A 82 -8.51 -2.36 -16.39
CA ASN A 82 -7.69 -3.45 -15.87
C ASN A 82 -6.50 -2.93 -15.05
N ASP A 83 -6.75 -1.94 -14.20
CA ASP A 83 -5.70 -1.31 -13.40
C ASP A 83 -5.03 -2.30 -12.44
N TRP A 84 -5.78 -3.26 -11.87
CA TRP A 84 -5.21 -4.24 -10.95
C TRP A 84 -4.16 -5.15 -11.61
N ASP A 85 -4.48 -5.74 -12.76
CA ASP A 85 -3.54 -6.53 -13.56
C ASP A 85 -2.38 -5.66 -14.08
N SER A 86 -2.66 -4.41 -14.46
CA SER A 86 -1.64 -3.47 -14.93
C SER A 86 -0.66 -3.13 -13.80
N ALA A 87 -1.12 -2.97 -12.57
CA ALA A 87 -0.27 -2.76 -11.40
C ALA A 87 0.67 -3.95 -11.16
N LEU A 88 0.20 -5.19 -11.34
CA LEU A 88 1.05 -6.38 -11.29
C LEU A 88 2.09 -6.38 -12.42
N ARG A 89 1.66 -6.16 -13.67
CA ARG A 89 2.55 -6.12 -14.85
C ARG A 89 3.65 -5.05 -14.70
N LEU A 90 3.28 -3.89 -14.17
CA LEU A 90 4.18 -2.78 -13.88
C LEU A 90 5.04 -3.01 -12.62
N LYS A 91 4.88 -4.17 -11.94
CA LYS A 91 5.54 -4.55 -10.69
C LYS A 91 5.27 -3.58 -9.53
N LEU A 92 4.17 -2.81 -9.60
CA LEU A 92 3.75 -1.88 -8.54
C LEU A 92 3.13 -2.62 -7.35
N ILE A 93 2.65 -3.83 -7.58
CA ILE A 93 2.27 -4.82 -6.58
C ILE A 93 2.92 -6.16 -6.92
N ASP A 94 3.11 -7.02 -5.92
CA ASP A 94 3.62 -8.38 -6.14
C ASP A 94 2.49 -9.37 -6.46
N LYS A 95 2.86 -10.53 -7.02
CA LYS A 95 1.92 -11.58 -7.40
C LYS A 95 1.11 -12.13 -6.22
N THR A 96 1.71 -12.25 -5.03
CA THR A 96 1.01 -12.76 -3.84
C THR A 96 -0.09 -11.79 -3.43
N THR A 97 0.19 -10.50 -3.42
CA THR A 97 -0.80 -9.46 -3.14
C THR A 97 -1.90 -9.44 -4.20
N HIS A 98 -1.53 -9.53 -5.47
CA HIS A 98 -2.48 -9.60 -6.58
C HIS A 98 -3.46 -10.78 -6.44
N ASP A 99 -2.94 -11.99 -6.20
CA ASP A 99 -3.72 -13.22 -6.16
C ASP A 99 -4.59 -13.33 -4.90
N LYS A 100 -4.14 -12.76 -3.77
CA LYS A 100 -4.93 -12.73 -2.52
C LYS A 100 -6.11 -11.75 -2.58
N ILE A 101 -5.98 -10.66 -3.35
CA ILE A 101 -7.01 -9.64 -3.49
C ILE A 101 -7.68 -9.80 -4.87
N ALA A 102 -8.24 -10.99 -5.11
CA ALA A 102 -8.78 -11.36 -6.41
C ALA A 102 -10.06 -10.62 -6.82
N LYS A 103 -10.79 -10.02 -5.85
CA LYS A 103 -12.08 -9.37 -6.10
C LYS A 103 -12.03 -7.90 -5.71
N GLU A 104 -12.75 -7.08 -6.47
CA GLU A 104 -12.94 -5.67 -6.15
C GLU A 104 -13.73 -5.53 -4.85
N ARG A 105 -13.14 -4.81 -3.90
CA ARG A 105 -13.71 -4.45 -2.60
C ARG A 105 -12.83 -3.41 -1.90
N THR A 106 -13.34 -2.86 -0.82
CA THR A 106 -12.54 -2.08 0.13
C THR A 106 -11.37 -2.91 0.65
N LEU A 107 -10.19 -2.30 0.64
CA LEU A 107 -8.97 -2.86 1.17
C LEU A 107 -8.91 -2.70 2.68
N THR A 108 -8.21 -3.62 3.32
CA THR A 108 -7.83 -3.52 4.73
C THR A 108 -6.47 -2.85 4.88
N LYS A 109 -6.15 -2.33 6.06
CA LYS A 109 -4.81 -1.79 6.36
C LYS A 109 -3.71 -2.84 6.14
N ALA A 110 -3.97 -4.12 6.46
CA ALA A 110 -3.07 -5.24 6.18
C ALA A 110 -2.67 -5.30 4.70
N GLU A 111 -3.67 -5.20 3.82
CA GLU A 111 -3.48 -5.22 2.38
C GLU A 111 -2.77 -3.98 1.88
N GLY A 112 -3.06 -2.82 2.48
CA GLY A 112 -2.31 -1.59 2.22
C GLY A 112 -0.82 -1.73 2.53
N TYR A 113 -0.45 -2.42 3.62
CA TYR A 113 0.95 -2.71 3.92
C TYR A 113 1.59 -3.65 2.89
N ALA A 114 0.87 -4.69 2.46
CA ALA A 114 1.36 -5.62 1.44
C ALA A 114 1.59 -4.91 0.09
N ILE A 115 0.63 -4.08 -0.34
CA ILE A 115 0.74 -3.23 -1.53
C ILE A 115 1.95 -2.30 -1.43
N ALA A 116 2.09 -1.59 -0.31
CA ALA A 116 3.22 -0.68 -0.11
C ALA A 116 4.55 -1.42 -0.12
N ALA A 117 4.64 -2.61 0.50
CA ALA A 117 5.84 -3.43 0.47
C ALA A 117 6.22 -3.86 -0.95
N GLY A 118 5.23 -4.29 -1.75
CA GLY A 118 5.40 -4.61 -3.16
C GLY A 118 5.97 -3.42 -3.95
N LEU A 119 5.38 -2.24 -3.80
CA LEU A 119 5.88 -1.02 -4.44
C LEU A 119 7.30 -0.67 -3.99
N LEU A 120 7.54 -0.63 -2.68
CA LEU A 120 8.81 -0.24 -2.09
C LEU A 120 9.96 -1.17 -2.52
N SER A 121 9.68 -2.46 -2.73
CA SER A 121 10.66 -3.42 -3.22
C SER A 121 11.30 -3.01 -4.56
N LYS A 122 10.60 -2.20 -5.40
CA LYS A 122 11.18 -1.64 -6.63
C LYS A 122 12.25 -0.58 -6.40
N PHE A 123 12.21 0.06 -5.23
CA PHE A 123 13.06 1.21 -4.89
C PHE A 123 14.14 0.88 -3.87
N VAL A 124 14.14 -0.35 -3.33
CA VAL A 124 15.24 -0.85 -2.51
C VAL A 124 16.50 -0.84 -3.35
N ILE A 125 17.49 -0.05 -2.92
CA ILE A 125 18.82 -0.02 -3.51
C ILE A 125 19.48 -1.36 -3.14
N GLN A 126 19.76 -2.20 -4.14
CA GLN A 126 20.64 -3.35 -3.92
C GLN A 126 22.06 -2.79 -3.78
N HIS A 127 22.62 -2.91 -2.57
CA HIS A 127 24.03 -2.63 -2.30
C HIS A 127 24.92 -3.72 -2.91
#